data_AF-A0AAD7N3N8-F1
#
_entry.id   AF-A0AAD7N3N8-F1
#
_cell.length_a   1.000
_cell.length_b   1.000
_cell.length_c   1.000
_cell.angle_alpha   90.00
_cell.angle_beta   90.00
_cell.angle_gamma   90.00
#
_symmetry.space_group_name_H-M   'P 1'
#
loop_
_entity.id
_entity.type
_entity.pdbx_description
1 polymer ?
#
loop_
_entity_poly.entity_id
_entity_poly.type
_entity_poly.pdbx_seq_one_letter_code
_entity_poly.pdbx_strand_id
1 'polypeptide(L)'
;YCLERLGDVSRWKNGHHESSWCTVLLVHSLRQKEKLGIHKGLQFMGDIFLQENDEVTAISLFTLALQGFTLMDVHRSRAECMIRLGDISEKNGDLLNALEFWEMARPLFERSSQTKQIQAIDERMSKVNEDVKEQHQKNLALLVELSVPAGKVDEVDEEDSEIELELDEAEVERVMV
;
A
#
# COMPACT_ATOMS: atom_id res chain seq x y z
N TYR A 1 -1.35 -31.93 9.03
CA TYR A 1 -0.71 -32.23 7.73
C TYR A 1 -1.71 -32.40 6.58
N CYS A 2 -2.79 -33.19 6.70
CA CYS A 2 -3.78 -33.33 5.59
C CYS A 2 -4.57 -32.06 5.28
N LEU A 3 -4.99 -31.28 6.30
CA LEU A 3 -5.79 -30.07 6.07
C LEU A 3 -5.00 -28.97 5.35
N GLU A 4 -3.76 -28.73 5.74
CA GLU A 4 -2.89 -27.72 5.11
C GLU A 4 -2.66 -28.00 3.62
N ARG A 5 -2.47 -29.27 3.26
CA ARG A 5 -2.32 -29.71 1.86
C ARG A 5 -3.63 -29.62 1.06
N LEU A 6 -4.78 -29.75 1.73
CA LEU A 6 -6.09 -29.48 1.13
C LEU A 6 -6.26 -27.99 0.81
N GLY A 7 -5.78 -27.09 1.66
CA GLY A 7 -5.76 -25.64 1.40
C GLY A 7 -4.95 -25.27 0.15
N ASP A 8 -3.75 -25.85 -0.02
CA ASP A 8 -2.93 -25.65 -1.22
C ASP A 8 -3.59 -26.19 -2.51
N VAL A 9 -4.38 -27.28 -2.40
CA VAL A 9 -5.09 -27.91 -3.53
C VAL A 9 -6.39 -27.19 -3.89
N SER A 10 -7.09 -26.60 -2.91
CA SER A 10 -8.36 -25.89 -3.11
C SER A 10 -8.22 -24.49 -3.71
N ARG A 11 -6.98 -23.98 -3.84
CA ARG A 11 -6.65 -22.76 -4.62
C ARG A 11 -7.02 -22.87 -6.12
N TRP A 12 -7.55 -24.02 -6.54
CA TRP A 12 -8.05 -24.29 -7.89
C TRP A 12 -9.58 -24.23 -7.94
N LYS A 13 -10.08 -23.08 -8.44
CA LYS A 13 -11.36 -22.88 -9.15
C LYS A 13 -12.63 -23.45 -8.49
N ASN A 14 -13.27 -22.64 -7.63
CA ASN A 14 -14.68 -22.19 -7.77
C ASN A 14 -15.24 -21.70 -6.42
N GLY A 15 -15.39 -20.37 -6.33
CA GLY A 15 -16.38 -19.50 -5.66
C GLY A 15 -17.11 -19.85 -4.35
N HIS A 16 -17.33 -21.12 -3.99
CA HIS A 16 -18.22 -21.46 -2.87
C HIS A 16 -17.68 -22.51 -1.89
N HIS A 17 -16.65 -23.30 -2.27
CA HIS A 17 -16.04 -24.29 -1.37
C HIS A 17 -14.86 -23.75 -0.56
N GLU A 18 -14.30 -22.59 -0.95
CA GLU A 18 -13.11 -21.99 -0.33
C GLU A 18 -13.39 -21.51 1.11
N SER A 19 -14.58 -20.95 1.36
CA SER A 19 -15.00 -20.45 2.69
C SER A 19 -15.29 -21.54 3.72
N SER A 20 -15.81 -22.69 3.28
CA SER A 20 -16.13 -23.79 4.21
C SER A 20 -14.87 -24.41 4.81
N TRP A 21 -13.77 -24.50 4.06
CA TRP A 21 -12.55 -25.10 4.58
C TRP A 21 -11.80 -24.17 5.56
N CYS A 22 -11.70 -22.88 5.26
CA CYS A 22 -10.99 -21.92 6.12
C CYS A 22 -11.65 -21.82 7.51
N THR A 23 -12.97 -21.80 7.54
CA THR A 23 -13.76 -21.81 8.79
C THR A 23 -13.59 -23.12 9.55
N VAL A 24 -13.63 -24.28 8.88
CA VAL A 24 -13.36 -25.58 9.51
C VAL A 24 -11.95 -25.65 10.07
N LEU A 25 -10.94 -25.19 9.33
CA LEU A 25 -9.55 -25.13 9.80
C LEU A 25 -9.45 -24.28 11.06
N LEU A 26 -10.04 -23.08 11.06
CA LEU A 26 -10.00 -22.17 12.20
C LEU A 26 -10.67 -22.77 13.43
N VAL A 27 -11.90 -23.28 13.31
CA VAL A 27 -12.63 -23.89 14.43
C VAL A 27 -11.89 -25.11 14.97
N HIS A 28 -11.37 -25.97 14.09
CA HIS A 28 -10.62 -27.15 14.49
C HIS A 28 -9.33 -26.76 15.24
N SER A 29 -8.59 -25.78 14.72
CA SER A 29 -7.35 -25.29 15.31
C SER A 29 -7.58 -24.60 16.65
N LEU A 30 -8.68 -23.83 16.79
CA LEU A 30 -9.11 -23.25 18.06
C LEU A 30 -9.40 -24.34 19.10
N ARG A 31 -10.10 -25.41 18.70
CA ARG A 31 -10.44 -26.51 19.59
C ARG A 31 -9.19 -27.28 20.08
N GLN A 32 -8.18 -27.39 19.22
CA GLN A 32 -6.89 -28.00 19.56
C GLN A 32 -5.89 -27.02 20.19
N LYS A 33 -6.21 -25.72 20.23
CA LYS A 33 -5.30 -24.63 20.62
C LYS A 33 -4.01 -24.59 19.78
N GLU A 34 -4.08 -25.00 18.51
CA GLU A 34 -2.97 -24.97 17.58
C GLU A 34 -2.82 -23.56 16.99
N LYS A 35 -1.86 -22.79 17.52
CA LYS A 35 -1.61 -21.40 17.11
C LYS A 35 -1.37 -21.25 15.60
N LEU A 36 -0.57 -22.14 15.02
CA LEU A 36 -0.24 -22.09 13.59
C LEU A 36 -1.49 -22.22 12.71
N GLY A 37 -2.35 -23.21 13.01
CA GLY A 37 -3.58 -23.44 12.28
C GLY A 37 -4.59 -22.29 12.43
N ILE A 38 -4.65 -21.66 13.61
CA ILE A 38 -5.49 -20.47 13.85
C ILE A 38 -5.08 -19.33 12.92
N HIS A 39 -3.79 -18.97 12.89
CA HIS A 39 -3.33 -17.85 12.07
C HIS A 39 -3.36 -18.14 10.56
N LYS A 40 -3.16 -19.40 10.15
CA LYS A 40 -3.42 -19.82 8.77
C LYS A 40 -4.89 -19.70 8.39
N GLY A 41 -5.79 -20.13 9.27
CA GLY A 41 -7.23 -19.95 9.07
C GLY A 41 -7.61 -18.48 8.86
N LEU A 42 -7.06 -17.58 9.68
CA LEU A 42 -7.23 -16.13 9.54
C LEU A 42 -6.67 -15.59 8.21
N GLN A 43 -5.46 -16.00 7.82
CA GLN A 43 -4.85 -15.62 6.55
C GLN A 43 -5.75 -16.02 5.36
N PHE A 44 -6.24 -17.26 5.34
CA PHE A 44 -7.10 -17.72 4.25
C PHE A 44 -8.48 -17.05 4.26
N MET A 45 -9.04 -16.75 5.44
CA MET A 45 -10.25 -15.93 5.50
C MET A 45 -10.00 -14.53 4.91
N GLY A 46 -8.84 -13.93 5.19
CA GLY A 46 -8.45 -12.65 4.58
C GLY A 46 -8.42 -12.71 3.06
N ASP A 47 -7.89 -13.80 2.48
CA ASP A 47 -7.90 -14.01 1.02
C ASP A 47 -9.34 -14.08 0.45
N ILE A 48 -10.28 -14.67 1.19
CA ILE A 48 -11.70 -14.77 0.79
C ILE A 48 -12.37 -13.39 0.84
N PHE A 49 -12.21 -12.65 1.93
CA PHE A 49 -12.76 -11.30 2.03
C PHE A 49 -12.20 -10.37 0.95
N LEU A 50 -10.92 -10.57 0.56
CA LEU A 50 -10.34 -9.86 -0.57
C LEU A 50 -11.01 -10.21 -1.92
N GLN A 51 -11.43 -11.47 -2.12
CA GLN A 51 -12.21 -11.86 -3.30
C GLN A 51 -13.63 -11.30 -3.28
N GLU A 52 -14.20 -11.11 -2.09
CA GLU A 52 -15.52 -10.47 -1.88
C GLU A 52 -15.46 -8.94 -1.92
N ASN A 53 -14.29 -8.35 -2.19
CA ASN A 53 -14.02 -6.91 -2.17
C ASN A 53 -14.24 -6.23 -0.79
N ASP A 54 -14.23 -6.98 0.31
CA ASP A 54 -14.20 -6.42 1.66
C ASP A 54 -12.74 -6.26 2.12
N GLU A 55 -12.12 -5.18 1.67
CA GLU A 55 -10.72 -4.88 1.98
C GLU A 55 -10.50 -4.58 3.46
N VAL A 56 -11.47 -3.95 4.14
CA VAL A 56 -11.34 -3.56 5.55
C VAL A 56 -11.24 -4.80 6.44
N THR A 57 -12.12 -5.77 6.20
CA THR A 57 -12.07 -7.05 6.91
C THR A 57 -10.82 -7.85 6.54
N ALA A 58 -10.45 -7.87 5.24
CA ALA A 58 -9.23 -8.55 4.79
C ALA A 58 -7.96 -8.00 5.47
N ILE A 59 -7.80 -6.67 5.54
CA ILE A 59 -6.68 -6.01 6.22
C ILE A 59 -6.62 -6.42 7.70
N SER A 60 -7.76 -6.40 8.37
CA SER A 60 -7.86 -6.78 9.79
C SER A 60 -7.45 -8.24 10.02
N LEU A 61 -7.84 -9.15 9.12
CA LEU A 61 -7.49 -10.56 9.20
C LEU A 61 -6.01 -10.81 8.88
N PHE A 62 -5.48 -10.16 7.84
CA PHE A 62 -4.06 -10.28 7.47
C PHE A 62 -3.14 -9.70 8.54
N THR A 63 -3.51 -8.58 9.18
CA THR A 63 -2.71 -7.99 10.27
C THR A 63 -2.69 -8.90 11.50
N LEU A 64 -3.82 -9.51 11.87
CA LEU A 64 -3.87 -10.46 12.97
C LEU A 64 -3.08 -11.74 12.68
N ALA A 65 -3.17 -12.26 11.44
CA ALA A 65 -2.36 -13.38 10.99
C ALA A 65 -0.86 -13.04 11.01
N LEU A 66 -0.49 -11.85 10.53
CA LEU A 66 0.88 -11.34 10.50
C LEU A 66 1.50 -11.28 11.90
N GLN A 67 0.79 -10.74 12.88
CA GLN A 67 1.23 -10.70 14.27
C GLN A 67 1.47 -12.11 14.81
N GLY A 68 0.55 -13.04 14.54
CA GLY A 68 0.69 -14.44 14.91
C GLY A 68 1.92 -15.11 14.31
N PHE A 69 2.11 -14.98 13.00
CA PHE A 69 3.27 -15.54 12.30
C PHE A 69 4.58 -14.91 12.75
N THR A 70 4.57 -13.64 13.11
CA THR A 70 5.74 -12.95 13.68
C THR A 70 6.13 -13.54 15.03
N LEU A 71 5.16 -13.78 15.91
CA LEU A 71 5.40 -14.40 17.22
C LEU A 71 5.86 -15.87 17.13
N MET A 72 5.47 -16.59 16.07
CA MET A 72 5.84 -17.98 15.83
C MET A 72 7.07 -18.15 14.92
N ASP A 73 7.64 -17.04 14.44
CA ASP A 73 8.75 -17.00 13.48
C ASP A 73 8.50 -17.75 12.16
N VAL A 74 7.25 -17.74 11.67
CA VAL A 74 6.85 -18.41 10.43
C VAL A 74 7.08 -17.45 9.25
N HIS A 75 8.33 -17.40 8.77
CA HIS A 75 8.76 -16.42 7.77
C HIS A 75 7.92 -16.41 6.50
N ARG A 76 7.60 -17.60 5.93
CA ARG A 76 6.85 -17.69 4.67
C ARG A 76 5.46 -17.07 4.78
N SER A 77 4.67 -17.48 5.78
CA SER A 77 3.31 -17.00 5.95
C SER A 77 3.28 -15.52 6.37
N ARG A 78 4.27 -15.08 7.16
CA ARG A 78 4.47 -13.65 7.46
C ARG A 78 4.67 -12.83 6.17
N ALA A 79 5.54 -13.30 5.28
CA ALA A 79 5.80 -12.65 3.99
C ALA A 79 4.56 -12.62 3.09
N GLU A 80 3.81 -13.72 3.04
CA GLU A 80 2.56 -13.80 2.27
C GLU A 80 1.51 -12.78 2.79
N CYS A 81 1.34 -12.64 4.10
CA CYS A 81 0.48 -11.59 4.68
C CYS A 81 0.95 -10.17 4.30
N MET A 82 2.26 -9.91 4.33
CA MET A 82 2.82 -8.61 3.92
C MET A 82 2.54 -8.32 2.44
N ILE A 83 2.70 -9.31 1.55
CA ILE A 83 2.38 -9.14 0.13
C ILE A 83 0.90 -8.79 -0.05
N ARG A 84 0.00 -9.47 0.64
CA ARG A 84 -1.44 -9.18 0.56
C ARG A 84 -1.78 -7.77 1.01
N LEU A 85 -1.18 -7.31 2.10
CA LEU A 85 -1.36 -5.94 2.57
C LEU A 85 -0.80 -4.93 1.55
N GLY A 86 0.38 -5.20 0.97
CA GLY A 86 0.93 -4.36 -0.09
C GLY A 86 0.08 -4.33 -1.36
N ASP A 87 -0.45 -5.48 -1.81
CA ASP A 87 -1.36 -5.57 -2.96
C ASP A 87 -2.66 -4.75 -2.71
N ILE A 88 -3.15 -4.69 -1.47
CA ILE A 88 -4.31 -3.85 -1.08
C ILE A 88 -3.92 -2.36 -1.09
N SER A 89 -2.76 -2.01 -0.55
CA SER A 89 -2.26 -0.62 -0.57
C SER A 89 -2.05 -0.11 -2.00
N GLU A 90 -1.48 -0.93 -2.89
CA GLU A 90 -1.31 -0.60 -4.31
C GLU A 90 -2.66 -0.32 -4.98
N LYS A 91 -3.67 -1.17 -4.75
CA LYS A 91 -5.03 -0.97 -5.28
C LYS A 91 -5.68 0.32 -4.80
N ASN A 92 -5.41 0.70 -3.55
CA ASN A 92 -5.90 1.95 -2.96
C ASN A 92 -5.08 3.19 -3.39
N GLY A 93 -4.07 3.03 -4.25
CA GLY A 93 -3.22 4.11 -4.75
C GLY A 93 -2.09 4.52 -3.79
N ASP A 94 -1.92 3.80 -2.68
CA ASP A 94 -0.86 4.05 -1.70
C ASP A 94 0.38 3.22 -2.04
N LEU A 95 1.11 3.72 -3.03
CA LEU A 95 2.30 3.06 -3.56
C LEU A 95 3.46 3.01 -2.55
N LEU A 96 3.55 4.00 -1.65
CA LEU A 96 4.60 4.05 -0.63
C LEU A 96 4.44 2.91 0.36
N ASN A 97 3.24 2.75 0.92
CA ASN A 97 2.96 1.65 1.84
C ASN A 97 3.09 0.28 1.15
N ALA A 98 2.68 0.17 -0.12
CA ALA A 98 2.86 -1.05 -0.90
C ALA A 98 4.35 -1.46 -1.03
N LEU A 99 5.21 -0.51 -1.38
CA LEU A 99 6.66 -0.72 -1.50
C LEU A 99 7.27 -1.14 -0.16
N GLU A 100 6.93 -0.46 0.94
CA GLU A 100 7.42 -0.82 2.27
C GLU A 100 7.07 -2.28 2.64
N PHE A 101 5.83 -2.70 2.38
CA PHE A 101 5.40 -4.07 2.63
C PHE A 101 6.17 -5.09 1.78
N TRP A 102 6.40 -4.79 0.51
CA TRP A 102 7.12 -5.67 -0.40
C TRP A 102 8.62 -5.78 -0.07
N GLU A 103 9.25 -4.67 0.31
CA GLU A 103 10.64 -4.65 0.78
C GLU A 103 10.81 -5.47 2.06
N MET A 104 9.86 -5.39 3.00
CA MET A 104 9.88 -6.21 4.21
C MET A 104 9.61 -7.69 3.93
N ALA A 105 8.79 -8.02 2.93
CA ALA A 105 8.46 -9.40 2.56
C ALA A 105 9.61 -10.14 1.86
N ARG A 106 10.40 -9.42 1.05
CA ARG A 106 11.50 -9.98 0.24
C ARG A 106 12.51 -10.83 1.03
N PRO A 107 13.14 -10.34 2.12
CA PRO A 107 14.11 -11.14 2.88
C PRO A 107 13.47 -12.36 3.57
N LEU A 108 12.18 -12.32 3.87
CA LEU A 108 11.45 -13.43 4.47
C LEU A 108 11.21 -14.56 3.45
N PHE A 109 10.96 -14.23 2.18
CA PHE A 109 10.90 -15.22 1.11
C PHE A 109 12.27 -15.79 0.77
N GLU A 110 13.33 -14.98 0.86
CA GLU A 110 14.71 -15.46 0.71
C GLU A 110 15.06 -16.52 1.76
N ARG A 111 14.76 -16.24 3.04
CA ARG A 111 14.96 -17.21 4.14
C ARG A 111 14.16 -18.49 3.97
N SER A 112 12.99 -18.42 3.33
CA SER A 112 12.15 -19.60 3.05
C SER A 112 12.42 -20.23 1.67
N SER A 113 13.47 -19.80 0.96
CA SER A 113 13.86 -20.30 -0.37
C SER A 113 12.77 -20.18 -1.44
N GLN A 114 11.90 -19.17 -1.33
CA GLN A 114 10.76 -18.93 -2.21
C GLN A 114 11.13 -18.01 -3.38
N THR A 115 11.99 -18.49 -4.28
CA THR A 115 12.54 -17.71 -5.41
C THR A 115 11.48 -17.13 -6.33
N LYS A 116 10.39 -17.87 -6.59
CA LYS A 116 9.26 -17.40 -7.41
C LYS A 116 8.56 -16.18 -6.80
N GLN A 117 8.44 -16.13 -5.48
CA GLN A 117 7.81 -15.00 -4.79
C GLN A 117 8.71 -13.77 -4.81
N ILE A 118 10.03 -13.97 -4.69
CA ILE A 118 11.02 -12.89 -4.82
C ILE A 118 10.94 -12.26 -6.21
N GLN A 119 10.93 -13.07 -7.26
CA GLN A 119 10.77 -12.57 -8.63
C GLN A 119 9.48 -11.77 -8.80
N ALA A 120 8.37 -12.29 -8.27
CA ALA A 120 7.09 -11.60 -8.33
C ALA A 120 7.07 -10.28 -7.54
N ILE A 121 7.84 -10.17 -6.45
CA ILE A 121 8.03 -8.90 -5.73
C ILE A 121 8.84 -7.92 -6.57
N ASP A 122 9.98 -8.38 -7.11
CA ASP A 122 10.88 -7.55 -7.89
C ASP A 122 10.16 -7.01 -9.15
N GLU A 123 9.32 -7.82 -9.80
CA GLU A 123 8.45 -7.41 -10.92
C GLU A 123 7.43 -6.33 -10.52
N ARG A 124 6.72 -6.52 -9.40
CA ARG A 124 5.76 -5.52 -8.87
C ARG A 124 6.45 -4.19 -8.57
N MET A 125 7.60 -4.23 -7.89
CA MET A 125 8.38 -3.05 -7.54
C MET A 125 8.90 -2.32 -8.78
N SER A 126 9.35 -3.06 -9.81
CA SER A 126 9.78 -2.48 -11.07
C SER A 126 8.66 -1.71 -11.76
N LYS A 127 7.46 -2.32 -11.82
CA LYS A 127 6.27 -1.70 -12.41
C LYS A 127 5.90 -0.40 -11.69
N VAL A 128 5.81 -0.42 -10.35
CA VAL A 128 5.50 0.79 -9.57
C VAL A 128 6.54 1.89 -9.81
N ASN A 129 7.82 1.54 -9.89
CA ASN A 129 8.87 2.51 -10.20
C ASN A 129 8.76 3.11 -11.61
N GLU A 130 8.33 2.32 -12.59
CA GLU A 130 8.04 2.83 -13.94
C GLU A 130 6.83 3.76 -13.94
N ASP A 131 5.74 3.37 -13.28
CA ASP A 131 4.52 4.17 -13.16
C ASP A 131 4.82 5.53 -12.48
N VAL A 132 5.60 5.53 -11.40
CA VAL A 132 6.03 6.75 -10.69
C VAL A 132 6.91 7.64 -11.58
N LYS A 133 7.83 7.06 -12.35
CA LYS A 133 8.68 7.82 -13.28
C LYS A 133 7.86 8.45 -14.40
N GLU A 134 6.90 7.72 -14.97
CA GLU A 134 6.02 8.22 -16.02
C GLU A 134 5.14 9.36 -15.48
N GLN A 135 4.58 9.20 -14.28
CA GLN A 135 3.80 10.23 -13.60
C GLN A 135 4.65 11.49 -13.34
N HIS A 136 5.90 11.31 -12.90
CA HIS A 136 6.84 12.39 -12.67
C HIS A 136 7.17 13.16 -13.97
N GLN A 137 7.44 12.43 -15.07
CA GLN A 137 7.70 13.05 -16.38
C GLN A 137 6.49 13.84 -16.90
N LYS A 138 5.28 13.29 -16.76
CA LYS A 138 4.03 14.00 -17.11
C LYS A 138 3.84 15.27 -16.30
N ASN A 139 4.09 15.21 -14.99
CA ASN A 139 4.00 16.38 -14.11
C ASN A 139 5.03 17.46 -14.50
N LEU A 140 6.26 17.07 -14.85
CA LEU A 140 7.28 17.99 -15.37
C LEU A 140 6.87 18.64 -16.70
N ALA A 141 6.32 17.85 -17.63
CA ALA A 141 5.83 18.37 -18.91
C ALA A 141 4.69 19.37 -18.71
N LEU A 142 3.73 19.06 -17.82
CA LEU A 142 2.63 19.95 -17.47
C LEU A 142 3.13 21.26 -16.83
N LEU A 143 4.15 21.18 -15.95
CA LEU A 143 4.75 22.38 -15.35
C LEU A 143 5.41 23.28 -16.41
N VAL A 144 6.06 22.69 -17.43
CA VAL A 144 6.63 23.45 -18.55
C VAL A 144 5.53 24.10 -19.38
N GLU A 145 4.42 23.41 -19.68
CA GLU A 145 3.27 24.00 -20.39
C GLU A 145 2.64 25.16 -19.62
N LEU A 146 2.52 25.04 -18.29
CA LEU A 146 2.04 26.11 -17.42
C LEU A 146 3.06 27.25 -17.26
N SER A 147 4.35 27.01 -17.49
CA SER A 147 5.42 28.02 -17.38
C SER A 147 5.74 28.74 -18.69
N VAL A 148 5.17 28.34 -19.85
CA VAL A 148 5.22 29.17 -21.06
C VAL A 148 4.32 30.37 -20.81
N PRO A 149 4.87 31.60 -20.66
CA PRO A 149 4.06 32.73 -20.28
C PRO A 149 3.06 33.06 -21.38
N ALA A 150 1.86 33.45 -20.97
CA ALA A 150 0.95 34.23 -21.79
C ALA A 150 1.75 35.40 -22.39
N GLY A 151 2.15 35.25 -23.65
CA GLY A 151 2.77 36.29 -24.43
C GLY A 151 1.72 37.36 -24.70
N LYS A 152 1.73 38.40 -23.87
CA LYS A 152 1.58 39.82 -24.22
C LYS A 152 1.80 40.63 -22.94
N VAL A 153 3.05 40.98 -22.71
CA VAL A 153 3.36 42.25 -22.07
C VAL A 153 3.03 43.28 -23.16
N ASP A 154 1.80 43.78 -23.16
CA ASP A 154 1.52 45.00 -23.90
C ASP A 154 2.24 46.11 -23.13
N GLU A 155 3.19 46.76 -23.79
CA GLU A 155 3.81 48.01 -23.36
C GLU A 155 2.68 48.97 -22.94
N VAL A 156 2.63 49.33 -21.66
CA VAL A 156 1.86 50.48 -21.22
C VAL A 156 2.87 51.60 -21.04
N ASP A 157 2.69 52.61 -21.89
CA ASP A 157 3.48 53.82 -22.02
C ASP A 157 3.75 54.49 -20.67
N GLU A 158 4.97 54.99 -20.54
CA GLU A 158 5.33 56.03 -19.57
C GLU A 158 4.44 57.27 -19.84
N GLU A 159 3.42 57.52 -19.02
CA GLU A 159 2.88 58.86 -18.82
C GLU A 159 2.08 58.94 -17.49
N ASP A 160 2.65 59.70 -16.56
CA ASP A 160 2.05 60.47 -15.47
C ASP A 160 0.97 59.83 -14.56
N SER A 161 1.39 59.51 -13.33
CA SER A 161 0.63 59.94 -12.15
C SER A 161 1.53 60.01 -10.92
N GLU A 162 1.88 61.24 -10.54
CA GLU A 162 2.29 61.58 -9.18
C GLU A 162 1.24 61.06 -8.20
N ILE A 163 1.66 60.20 -7.26
CA ILE A 163 0.95 60.02 -6.00
C ILE A 163 2.01 60.20 -4.91
N GLU A 164 2.00 61.40 -4.33
CA GLU A 164 2.65 61.71 -3.06
C GLU A 164 2.12 60.76 -1.98
N LEU A 165 3.00 59.92 -1.42
CA LEU A 165 2.74 59.24 -0.17
C LEU A 165 3.28 60.13 0.96
N GLU A 166 2.41 60.96 1.53
CA GLU A 166 2.62 61.54 2.85
C GLU A 166 2.74 60.40 3.87
N LEU A 167 3.94 60.22 4.40
CA LEU A 167 4.23 59.31 5.51
C LEU A 167 3.81 60.00 6.82
N ASP A 168 2.62 59.67 7.33
CA ASP A 168 2.27 59.98 8.71
C ASP A 168 3.07 59.07 9.67
N GLU A 169 4.11 59.61 10.29
CA GLU A 169 5.04 58.96 11.24
C GLU A 169 4.41 58.51 12.58
N ALA A 170 3.09 58.30 12.66
CA ALA A 170 2.39 58.09 13.94
C ALA A 170 2.00 56.63 14.29
N GLU A 171 2.22 55.63 13.43
CA GLU A 171 1.81 54.23 13.70
C GLU A 171 2.94 53.21 13.91
N VAL A 172 4.21 53.63 13.92
CA VAL A 172 5.34 52.69 14.15
C VAL A 172 5.52 52.31 15.63
N GLU A 173 4.82 52.95 16.58
CA GLU A 173 5.06 52.75 18.03
C GLU A 173 3.94 52.00 18.79
N ARG A 174 3.12 51.18 18.11
CA ARG A 174 2.12 50.30 18.78
C ARG A 174 2.33 48.79 18.62
N VAL A 175 3.51 48.36 18.16
CA VAL A 175 3.84 46.92 18.08
C VAL A 175 5.01 46.51 19.00
N MET A 176 5.51 47.40 19.86
CA MET A 176 6.48 47.05 20.90
C MET A 176 6.12 47.65 22.27
N VAL A 177 4.98 47.23 22.83
CA VAL A 177 4.77 47.10 24.27
C VAL A 177 3.99 45.82 24.56
#